data_AF-S5AJA3-F1
#
_entry.id   AF-S5AJA3-F1
#
_cell.length_a   1.000
_cell.length_b   1.000
_cell.length_c   1.000
_cell.angle_alpha   90.00
_cell.angle_beta   90.00
_cell.angle_gamma   90.00
#
_symmetry.space_group_name_H-M   'P 1'
#
loop_
_entity.id
_entity.type
_entity.pdbx_description
1 polymer ?
#
loop_
_entity_poly.entity_id
_entity_poly.type
_entity_poly.pdbx_seq_one_letter_code
_entity_poly.pdbx_strand_id
1 'polypeptide(L)' 'MTAEKRECVSILVDAGLSIVKACLFVGIGRATFYRPERDWRKADAAVIDAINAVLEKSP' A
#
# COMPACT_ATOMS: atom_id res chain seq x y z
N MET A 1 2.68 -6.44 3.48
CA MET A 1 2.28 -6.97 2.16
C MET A 1 2.42 -6.02 0.98
N THR A 2 1.64 -4.95 0.82
CA THR A 2 1.71 -4.12 -0.42
C THR A 2 3.03 -3.37 -0.55
N ALA A 3 3.62 -2.91 0.55
CA ALA A 3 4.93 -2.26 0.59
C ALA A 3 6.06 -3.22 0.20
N GLU A 4 6.16 -4.40 0.84
CA GLU A 4 7.13 -5.44 0.52
C GLU A 4 7.07 -5.86 -0.97
N LYS A 5 5.86 -5.97 -1.52
CA LYS A 5 5.69 -6.29 -2.94
C LYS A 5 6.19 -5.17 -3.86
N ARG A 6 5.98 -3.89 -3.51
CA ARG A 6 6.56 -2.77 -4.28
C ARG A 6 8.08 -2.78 -4.22
N GLU A 7 8.64 -3.01 -3.05
CA GLU A 7 10.08 -3.10 -2.84
C GLU A 7 10.69 -4.20 -3.72
N CYS A 8 10.07 -5.38 -3.74
CA CYS A 8 10.48 -6.47 -4.63
C CYS A 8 10.42 -6.07 -6.12
N VAL A 9 9.38 -5.33 -6.55
CA VAL A 9 9.32 -4.79 -7.92
C VAL A 9 10.48 -3.83 -8.19
N SER A 10 10.81 -2.92 -7.27
CA SER A 10 11.94 -2.00 -7.43
C SER A 10 13.27 -2.75 -7.60
N ILE A 11 13.53 -3.76 -6.75
CA ILE A 11 14.75 -4.60 -6.85
C ILE A 11 14.85 -5.27 -8.23
N LEU A 12 13.74 -5.80 -8.75
CA LEU A 12 13.72 -6.45 -10.07
C LEU A 12 13.95 -5.45 -11.20
N VAL A 13 13.41 -4.24 -11.08
CA VAL A 13 13.60 -3.16 -12.04
C VAL A 13 15.06 -2.69 -12.06
N ASP A 14 15.67 -2.54 -10.88
CA ASP A 14 17.09 -2.20 -10.74
C ASP A 14 18.00 -3.31 -11.30
N ALA A 15 17.56 -4.56 -11.23
CA ALA A 15 18.21 -5.71 -11.87
C ALA A 15 17.97 -5.79 -13.40
N GLY A 16 17.22 -4.85 -13.99
CA GLY A 16 17.05 -4.71 -15.44
C GLY A 16 15.73 -5.24 -16.00
N LEU A 17 14.78 -5.68 -15.16
CA LEU A 17 13.44 -6.03 -15.66
C LEU A 17 12.64 -4.76 -15.97
N SER A 18 11.88 -4.80 -17.06
CA SER A 18 10.82 -3.79 -17.27
C SER A 18 9.83 -3.81 -16.11
N ILE A 19 9.32 -2.65 -15.70
CA ILE A 19 8.30 -2.51 -14.64
C ILE A 19 7.10 -3.43 -14.89
N VAL A 20 6.69 -3.63 -16.16
CA VAL A 20 5.59 -4.53 -16.53
C VAL A 20 5.87 -5.97 -16.11
N LYS A 21 7.04 -6.51 -16.49
CA LYS A 21 7.45 -7.88 -16.15
C LYS A 21 7.66 -8.05 -14.64
N ALA A 22 8.28 -7.06 -13.99
CA ALA A 22 8.49 -7.10 -12.54
C ALA A 22 7.15 -7.10 -11.77
N CYS A 23 6.20 -6.23 -12.14
CA CYS A 23 4.86 -6.21 -11.54
C CYS A 23 4.11 -7.53 -11.74
N LEU A 24 4.16 -8.10 -12.96
CA LEU A 24 3.54 -9.38 -13.27
C LEU A 24 4.14 -10.52 -12.44
N PHE A 25 5.47 -10.57 -12.34
CA PHE A 25 6.19 -11.58 -11.57
C PHE A 25 5.84 -11.55 -10.08
N VAL A 26 5.74 -10.35 -9.49
CA VAL A 26 5.38 -10.16 -8.07
C VAL A 26 3.86 -10.30 -7.82
N GLY A 27 3.05 -10.29 -8.88
CA GLY A 27 1.60 -10.42 -8.79
C GLY A 27 0.91 -9.17 -8.25
N ILE A 28 1.35 -7.98 -8.69
CA ILE A 28 0.66 -6.71 -8.43
C ILE A 28 0.34 -5.98 -9.73
N GLY A 29 -0.76 -5.22 -9.74
CA GLY A 29 -1.06 -4.30 -10.84
C GLY A 29 -0.08 -3.13 -10.86
N ARG A 30 0.22 -2.59 -12.06
CA ARG A 30 1.09 -1.41 -12.22
C ARG A 30 0.59 -0.18 -11.44
N ALA A 31 -0.74 -0.03 -11.35
CA ALA A 31 -1.34 1.04 -10.54
C ALA A 31 -0.92 0.94 -9.06
N THR A 32 -0.81 -0.28 -8.53
CA THR A 32 -0.33 -0.52 -7.16
C THR A 32 1.12 -0.09 -6.99
N PHE A 33 1.97 -0.29 -8.01
CA PHE A 33 3.38 0.13 -7.99
C PHE A 33 3.53 1.64 -8.01
N TYR A 34 2.85 2.34 -8.93
CA TYR A 34 2.95 3.79 -9.05
C TYR A 34 2.20 4.58 -7.97
N ARG A 35 1.28 3.93 -7.23
CA ARG A 35 0.50 4.63 -6.21
C ARG A 35 1.45 5.16 -5.13
N PRO A 36 1.45 6.48 -4.86
CA PRO A 36 2.30 7.05 -3.83
C PRO A 36 2.00 6.38 -2.48
N GLU A 37 3.03 6.24 -1.66
CA GLU A 37 2.85 5.81 -0.28
C GLU A 37 2.06 6.88 0.46
N ARG A 38 0.97 6.46 1.10
CA ARG A 38 0.10 7.33 1.88
C ARG A 38 -0.04 6.71 3.25
N ASP A 39 0.25 7.50 4.28
CA ASP A 39 -0.01 7.13 5.66
C ASP A 39 -1.51 7.20 5.92
N TRP A 40 -2.18 6.05 5.78
CA TRP A 40 -3.63 5.93 5.98
C TRP A 40 -4.02 6.21 7.43
N ARG A 41 -3.14 5.96 8.40
CA ARG A 41 -3.45 6.28 9.80
C ARG A 41 -3.61 7.77 10.01
N LYS A 42 -2.77 8.58 9.35
CA LYS A 42 -2.92 10.04 9.37
C LYS A 42 -4.09 10.51 8.53
N ALA A 43 -4.25 9.95 7.32
CA ALA A 43 -5.30 10.35 6.40
C ALA A 43 -6.70 10.10 6.98
N ASP A 44 -6.87 8.98 7.66
CA ASP A 44 -8.17 8.52 8.15
C ASP A 44 -8.30 8.72 9.66
N ALA A 45 -7.39 9.46 10.30
CA ALA A 45 -7.36 9.69 11.75
C ALA A 45 -8.74 10.15 12.26
N ALA A 46 -9.33 11.16 11.61
CA ALA A 46 -10.65 11.69 11.99
C ALA A 46 -11.77 10.63 11.91
N VAL A 47 -11.70 9.70 10.95
CA VAL A 47 -12.67 8.61 10.81
C VAL A 47 -12.45 7.55 11.89
N ILE A 48 -11.19 7.18 12.14
CA ILE A 48 -10.80 6.24 13.19
C ILE A 48 -11.25 6.75 14.56
N ASP A 49 -10.97 8.02 14.86
CA ASP A 49 -11.35 8.66 16.12
C ASP A 49 -12.87 8.69 16.29
N ALA A 50 -13.62 9.00 15.22
CA ALA A 50 -15.08 8.98 15.26
C ALA A 50 -15.64 7.57 15.53
N ILE A 51 -15.08 6.53 14.91
CA ILE A 51 -15.47 5.13 15.14
C ILE A 51 -15.18 4.74 16.59
N ASN A 52 -13.99 5.05 17.11
CA ASN A 52 -13.61 4.73 18.48
C ASN A 52 -14.52 5.41 19.50
N ALA A 53 -14.86 6.69 19.29
CA ALA A 53 -15.79 7.42 20.16
C ALA A 53 -17.22 6.84 20.16
N VAL A 54 -17.63 6.13 19.10
CA VAL A 54 -18.89 5.38 19.06
C VAL A 54 -18.77 4.06 19.80
N LEU A 55 -17.67 3.32 19.61
CA LEU A 55 -17.42 2.05 20.29
C LEU A 55 -17.34 2.22 21.81
N GLU A 56 -16.71 3.29 22.30
CA GLU A 56 -16.66 3.60 23.74
C GLU A 56 -18.04 3.80 24.39
N LYS A 57 -19.05 4.16 23.60
CA LYS A 57 -20.43 4.37 24.08
C LYS A 57 -21.28 3.10 24.08
N SER A 58 -20.77 2.00 23.53
CA SER A 58 -21.48 0.72 23.41
C SER A 58 -20.65 -0.40 24.07
N PRO A 59 -20.83 -0.65 25.37
CA PRO A 59 -20.15 -1.74 26.07
C PRO A 59 -20.54 -3.13 25.57
#